data_AF-A0A9E5U1G4-F1
#
_entry.id   AF-A0A9E5U1G4-F1
#
_cell.length_a   1.000
_cell.length_b   1.000
_cell.length_c   1.000
_cell.angle_alpha   90.00
_cell.angle_beta   90.00
_cell.angle_gamma   90.00
#
_symmetry.space_group_name_H-M   'P 1'
#
loop_
_entity.id
_entity.type
_entity.pdbx_description
1 polymer ?
#
loop_
_entity_poly.entity_id
_entity_poly.type
_entity_poly.pdbx_seq_one_letter_code
_entity_poly.pdbx_strand_id
1 'polypeptide(L)'
;MAQGSGFDIAYGRWWHEEPAETYTASYYHRLFGAFHYGLGLFHLDDSRSTLDRTQTGGEISLALGRSGGGLYLVAAAGLGMRRGDGNWDAHWSAGAGYGLSLLSFLSVGVEARYRVEDRDVRGFWRLSPSDRRGMVLQGRLAIGFGSSGPPRTGRPGAERFDPPSDGDIAAAAGGDGVSRESAELAVRVVQTALDAMGTPYRWGGNDENGYDCSGLVQYAYGEHGILLPRVSRDQARLGMLVDRRLEALRPGDILAFSASGNGVSHVGLYVGDGTFIHSASSGVRLSRLTASDPEGRWWRQRWVEARRILN
;
A
#
# COMPACT_ATOMS: atom_id res chain seq x y z
N MET A 1 0.27 6.97 -0.41
CA MET A 1 1.57 6.85 0.29
C MET A 1 1.59 5.54 1.05
N ALA A 2 2.01 4.45 0.40
CA ALA A 2 2.18 3.17 1.09
C ALA A 2 3.63 3.09 1.58
N GLN A 3 3.84 3.32 2.88
CA GLN A 3 5.12 3.02 3.53
C GLN A 3 5.22 1.49 3.61
N GLY A 4 6.01 0.88 2.73
CA GLY A 4 6.13 -0.59 2.64
C GLY A 4 6.74 -1.22 3.90
N SER A 5 7.58 -0.49 4.61
CA SER A 5 8.03 -0.84 5.97
C SER A 5 8.33 0.40 6.78
N GLY A 6 8.58 0.22 8.06
CA GLY A 6 9.06 1.28 8.92
C GLY A 6 9.27 0.83 10.35
N PHE A 7 9.54 1.80 11.19
CA PHE A 7 9.56 1.65 12.64
C PHE A 7 8.48 2.52 13.25
N ASP A 8 7.89 2.07 14.32
CA ASP A 8 7.04 2.89 15.15
C ASP A 8 7.35 2.72 16.63
N ILE A 9 7.13 3.80 17.35
CA ILE A 9 7.08 3.81 18.81
C ILE A 9 5.66 4.18 19.21
N ALA A 10 5.14 3.54 20.25
CA ALA A 10 3.91 3.97 20.88
C ALA A 10 4.05 4.04 22.39
N TYR A 11 3.38 5.03 22.95
CA TYR A 11 3.26 5.25 24.38
C TYR A 11 1.78 5.33 24.73
N GLY A 12 1.39 4.64 25.79
CA GLY A 12 0.01 4.57 26.20
C GLY A 12 -0.17 4.21 27.66
N ARG A 13 -1.44 4.04 28.02
CA ARG A 13 -1.84 3.53 29.31
C ARG A 13 -2.76 2.34 29.14
N TRP A 14 -2.63 1.37 30.02
CA TRP A 14 -3.51 0.23 30.14
C TRP A 14 -4.38 0.40 31.38
N TRP A 15 -5.70 0.38 31.20
CA TRP A 15 -6.66 0.47 32.30
C TRP A 15 -7.18 -0.92 32.65
N HIS A 16 -6.70 -1.45 33.78
CA HIS A 16 -7.18 -2.68 34.39
C HIS A 16 -7.08 -2.56 35.92
N GLU A 17 -8.20 -2.35 36.62
CA GLU A 17 -8.25 -2.05 38.07
C GLU A 17 -7.40 -0.82 38.45
N GLU A 18 -6.08 -0.97 38.45
CA GLU A 18 -5.07 0.08 38.57
C GLU A 18 -4.35 0.31 37.21
N PRO A 19 -4.16 1.57 36.78
CA PRO A 19 -3.60 1.87 35.47
C PRO A 19 -2.09 1.65 35.39
N ALA A 20 -1.64 1.03 34.29
CA ALA A 20 -0.23 0.80 33.97
C ALA A 20 0.21 1.61 32.73
N GLU A 21 1.50 1.88 32.58
CA GLU A 21 2.06 2.59 31.43
C GLU A 21 2.62 1.57 30.41
N THR A 22 2.34 1.78 29.13
CA THR A 22 2.76 0.88 28.04
C THR A 22 3.68 1.60 27.07
N TYR A 23 4.79 0.97 26.74
CA TYR A 23 5.75 1.44 25.74
C TYR A 23 5.96 0.33 24.73
N THR A 24 5.91 0.66 23.44
CA THR A 24 6.23 -0.29 22.36
C THR A 24 7.17 0.35 21.37
N ALA A 25 8.07 -0.47 20.82
CA ALA A 25 8.95 -0.13 19.71
C ALA A 25 8.91 -1.28 18.72
N SER A 26 8.45 -1.02 17.51
CA SER A 26 8.15 -2.08 16.53
C SER A 26 8.73 -1.76 15.17
N TYR A 27 9.22 -2.79 14.50
CA TYR A 27 9.38 -2.79 13.05
C TYR A 27 8.09 -3.30 12.42
N TYR A 28 7.65 -2.70 11.32
CA TYR A 28 6.52 -3.19 10.53
C TYR A 28 6.88 -3.28 9.06
N HIS A 29 6.26 -4.22 8.35
CA HIS A 29 6.42 -4.40 6.91
C HIS A 29 5.11 -4.89 6.28
N ARG A 30 4.86 -4.48 5.04
CA ARG A 30 3.70 -4.89 4.24
C ARG A 30 3.89 -6.34 3.80
N LEU A 31 2.88 -7.18 4.02
CA LEU A 31 2.86 -8.56 3.55
C LEU A 31 2.35 -8.62 2.11
N PHE A 32 1.09 -8.22 1.90
CA PHE A 32 0.39 -8.17 0.61
C PHE A 32 -0.84 -7.28 0.75
N GLY A 33 -1.24 -6.58 -0.32
CA GLY A 33 -2.38 -5.67 -0.31
C GLY A 33 -2.34 -4.68 0.86
N ALA A 34 -3.40 -4.67 1.69
CA ALA A 34 -3.51 -3.82 2.87
C ALA A 34 -2.94 -4.46 4.17
N PHE A 35 -2.41 -5.68 4.10
CA PHE A 35 -1.91 -6.42 5.26
C PHE A 35 -0.46 -6.06 5.59
N HIS A 36 -0.20 -5.87 6.88
CA HIS A 36 1.13 -5.63 7.44
C HIS A 36 1.39 -6.61 8.58
N TYR A 37 2.63 -7.04 8.74
CA TYR A 37 3.11 -7.67 9.96
C TYR A 37 4.03 -6.72 10.71
N GLY A 38 4.13 -6.93 12.02
CA GLY A 38 5.07 -6.20 12.87
C GLY A 38 5.75 -7.11 13.88
N LEU A 39 7.00 -6.77 14.18
CA LEU A 39 7.82 -7.37 15.22
C LEU A 39 8.18 -6.27 16.20
N GLY A 40 7.74 -6.42 17.45
CA GLY A 40 7.81 -5.38 18.46
C GLY A 40 8.49 -5.83 19.74
N LEU A 41 9.12 -4.88 20.41
CA LEU A 41 9.44 -4.97 21.82
C LEU A 41 8.42 -4.14 22.59
N PHE A 42 8.04 -4.61 23.77
CA PHE A 42 7.15 -3.87 24.66
C PHE A 42 7.72 -3.84 26.09
N HIS A 43 7.38 -2.77 26.79
CA HIS A 43 7.57 -2.61 28.22
C HIS A 43 6.25 -2.17 28.84
N LEU A 44 5.80 -2.89 29.85
CA LEU A 44 4.66 -2.52 30.68
C LEU A 44 5.21 -2.14 32.05
N ASP A 45 5.06 -0.87 32.42
CA ASP A 45 5.40 -0.38 33.75
C ASP A 45 4.14 -0.39 34.62
N ASP A 46 4.15 -1.29 35.60
CA ASP A 46 3.08 -1.48 36.57
C ASP A 46 3.62 -1.27 38.00
N SER A 47 4.77 -0.62 38.14
CA SER A 47 5.50 -0.46 39.41
C SER A 47 4.77 0.37 40.46
N ARG A 48 3.73 1.09 40.04
CA ARG A 48 2.85 1.87 40.93
C ARG A 48 1.64 1.08 41.42
N SER A 49 1.41 -0.12 40.87
CA SER A 49 0.30 -0.96 41.29
C SER A 49 0.65 -1.73 42.56
N THR A 50 -0.38 -2.16 43.29
CA THR A 50 -0.23 -3.05 44.45
C THR A 50 0.36 -4.42 44.09
N LEU A 51 0.35 -4.79 42.81
CA LEU A 51 0.84 -6.08 42.31
C LEU A 51 2.27 -6.01 41.74
N ASP A 52 2.77 -4.82 41.39
CA ASP A 52 4.02 -4.56 40.64
C ASP A 52 4.35 -5.64 39.61
N ARG A 53 3.53 -5.74 38.56
CA ARG A 53 3.76 -6.69 37.46
C ARG A 53 4.39 -6.02 36.25
N THR A 54 5.46 -5.28 36.52
CA THR A 54 6.27 -4.69 35.47
C THR A 54 6.85 -5.82 34.59
N GLN A 55 6.73 -5.71 33.27
CA GLN A 55 7.20 -6.73 32.34
C GLN A 55 7.83 -6.15 31.09
N THR A 56 8.78 -6.89 30.51
CA THR A 56 9.42 -6.54 29.23
C THR A 56 9.46 -7.75 28.33
N GLY A 57 9.16 -7.57 27.05
CA GLY A 57 9.02 -8.70 26.16
C GLY A 57 8.97 -8.36 24.68
N GLY A 58 8.67 -9.38 23.90
CA GLY A 58 8.45 -9.28 22.46
C GLY A 58 6.98 -9.51 22.10
N GLU A 59 6.51 -8.82 21.06
CA GLU A 59 5.21 -9.06 20.45
C GLU A 59 5.34 -9.21 18.93
N ILE A 60 4.47 -10.04 18.36
CA ILE A 60 4.20 -10.07 16.92
C ILE A 60 2.83 -9.45 16.68
N SER A 61 2.69 -8.71 15.60
CA SER A 61 1.43 -8.06 15.24
C SER A 61 1.06 -8.26 13.78
N LEU A 62 -0.24 -8.23 13.52
CA LEU A 62 -0.83 -8.14 12.20
C LEU A 62 -1.75 -6.94 12.15
N ALA A 63 -1.70 -6.19 11.05
CA ALA A 63 -2.55 -5.04 10.85
C ALA A 63 -3.14 -5.01 9.44
N LEU A 64 -4.39 -4.53 9.34
CA LEU A 64 -5.10 -4.35 8.08
C LEU A 64 -5.39 -2.86 7.87
N GLY A 65 -4.98 -2.31 6.73
CA GLY A 65 -5.18 -0.90 6.38
C GLY A 65 -4.17 0.06 7.00
N ARG A 66 -3.06 -0.44 7.56
CA ARG A 66 -2.01 0.36 8.21
C ARG A 66 -1.11 1.05 7.17
N SER A 67 -1.66 1.93 6.33
CA SER A 67 -0.95 2.61 5.25
C SER A 67 -0.91 4.13 5.45
N GLY A 68 -0.06 4.61 6.36
CA GLY A 68 0.26 6.04 6.56
C GLY A 68 -0.87 6.94 7.10
N GLY A 69 -2.14 6.67 6.81
CA GLY A 69 -3.28 7.47 7.25
C GLY A 69 -4.61 6.72 7.14
N GLY A 70 -5.58 7.10 7.97
CA GLY A 70 -6.91 6.48 8.02
C GLY A 70 -7.07 5.44 9.12
N LEU A 71 -8.23 4.79 9.13
CA LEU A 71 -8.59 3.73 10.06
C LEU A 71 -7.86 2.43 9.71
N TYR A 72 -7.35 1.74 10.73
CA TYR A 72 -6.76 0.42 10.60
C TYR A 72 -7.17 -0.48 11.75
N LEU A 73 -7.13 -1.79 11.50
CA LEU A 73 -7.30 -2.83 12.52
C LEU A 73 -5.95 -3.42 12.88
N VAL A 74 -5.77 -3.84 14.13
CA VAL A 74 -4.55 -4.46 14.62
C VAL A 74 -4.85 -5.58 15.60
N ALA A 75 -4.08 -6.66 15.51
CA ALA A 75 -4.02 -7.72 16.51
C ALA A 75 -2.57 -8.04 16.81
N ALA A 76 -2.26 -8.37 18.07
CA ALA A 76 -0.92 -8.74 18.50
C ALA A 76 -0.94 -9.85 19.55
N ALA A 77 0.13 -10.63 19.59
CA ALA A 77 0.38 -11.62 20.63
C ALA A 77 1.85 -11.57 21.03
N GLY A 78 2.14 -11.81 22.30
CA GLY A 78 3.51 -11.71 22.77
C GLY A 78 3.75 -12.37 24.12
N LEU A 79 5.03 -12.38 24.50
CA LEU A 79 5.52 -12.94 25.76
C LEU A 79 6.33 -11.87 26.49
N GLY A 80 6.06 -11.67 27.77
CA GLY A 80 6.75 -10.73 28.65
C GLY A 80 7.42 -11.45 29.82
N MET A 81 8.65 -11.09 30.12
CA MET A 81 9.33 -11.51 31.34
C MET A 81 9.00 -10.52 32.46
N ARG A 82 8.47 -11.03 33.57
CA ARG A 82 8.08 -10.25 34.75
C ARG A 82 9.30 -9.87 35.57
N ARG A 83 9.35 -8.59 35.96
CA ARG A 83 10.35 -8.04 36.86
C ARG A 83 10.14 -8.60 38.26
N GLY A 84 11.21 -9.05 38.91
CA GLY A 84 11.18 -9.59 40.27
C GLY A 84 11.44 -11.10 40.33
N ASP A 85 10.56 -11.91 39.76
CA ASP A 85 10.70 -13.38 39.78
C ASP A 85 11.20 -13.99 38.46
N GLY A 86 11.18 -13.23 37.37
CA GLY A 86 11.66 -13.67 36.06
C GLY A 86 10.74 -14.68 35.36
N ASN A 87 9.52 -14.87 35.85
CA ASN A 87 8.52 -15.69 35.17
C ASN A 87 8.05 -15.03 33.87
N TRP A 88 7.49 -15.84 32.98
CA TRP A 88 6.97 -15.39 31.69
C TRP A 88 5.45 -15.36 31.69
N ASP A 89 4.90 -14.26 31.18
CA ASP A 89 3.47 -14.06 30.99
C ASP A 89 3.19 -13.93 29.49
N ALA A 90 2.10 -14.53 29.03
CA ALA A 90 1.64 -14.43 27.65
C ALA A 90 0.57 -13.36 27.55
N HIS A 91 0.46 -12.69 26.41
CA HIS A 91 -0.63 -11.75 26.18
C HIS A 91 -1.11 -11.78 24.75
N TRP A 92 -2.34 -11.33 24.55
CA TRP A 92 -2.87 -10.96 23.25
C TRP A 92 -3.62 -9.65 23.33
N SER A 93 -3.70 -8.99 22.18
CA SER A 93 -4.49 -7.79 22.03
C SER A 93 -5.12 -7.67 20.66
N ALA A 94 -6.25 -6.99 20.59
CA ALA A 94 -6.92 -6.67 19.34
C ALA A 94 -7.59 -5.30 19.45
N GLY A 95 -7.63 -4.55 18.35
CA GLY A 95 -8.16 -3.20 18.37
C GLY A 95 -8.12 -2.50 17.03
N ALA A 96 -8.27 -1.18 17.11
CA ALA A 96 -8.30 -0.30 15.96
C ALA A 96 -7.51 0.98 16.26
N GLY A 97 -7.01 1.61 15.21
CA GLY A 97 -6.37 2.91 15.32
C GLY A 97 -6.65 3.78 14.13
N TYR A 98 -6.30 5.05 14.27
CA TYR A 98 -6.37 6.03 13.21
C TYR A 98 -5.02 6.72 13.05
N GLY A 99 -4.48 6.69 11.84
CA GLY A 99 -3.23 7.34 11.49
C GLY A 99 -3.44 8.66 10.75
N LEU A 100 -2.51 9.58 10.92
CA LEU A 100 -2.38 10.82 10.16
C LEU A 100 -0.97 10.88 9.57
N SER A 101 -0.87 10.91 8.24
CA SER A 101 0.39 11.17 7.56
C SER A 101 0.74 12.65 7.69
N LEU A 102 1.86 12.97 8.33
CA LEU A 102 2.41 14.32 8.38
C LEU A 102 3.33 14.57 7.19
N LEU A 103 4.12 13.56 6.81
CA LEU A 103 4.98 13.51 5.63
C LEU A 103 4.90 12.13 5.00
N SER A 104 5.51 11.95 3.82
CA SER A 104 5.53 10.66 3.12
C SER A 104 6.18 9.52 3.89
N PHE A 105 7.04 9.85 4.85
CA PHE A 105 7.77 8.91 5.69
C PHE A 105 7.42 9.07 7.17
N LEU A 106 6.53 10.00 7.55
CA LEU A 106 6.27 10.34 8.95
C LEU A 106 4.77 10.35 9.21
N SER A 107 4.33 9.56 10.17
CA SER A 107 2.94 9.55 10.62
C SER A 107 2.82 9.57 12.14
N VAL A 108 1.74 10.16 12.60
CA VAL A 108 1.29 10.05 13.99
C VAL A 108 -0.04 9.32 14.02
N GLY A 109 -0.41 8.73 15.15
CA GLY A 109 -1.69 8.07 15.26
C GLY A 109 -2.13 7.85 16.69
N VAL A 110 -3.39 7.47 16.82
CA VAL A 110 -3.97 6.98 18.07
C VAL A 110 -4.44 5.55 17.85
N GLU A 111 -4.38 4.74 18.89
CA GLU A 111 -4.75 3.33 18.81
C GLU A 111 -5.38 2.89 20.13
N ALA A 112 -6.49 2.15 20.02
CA ALA A 112 -7.21 1.56 21.14
C ALA A 112 -7.16 0.04 20.98
N ARG A 113 -6.63 -0.67 21.97
CA ARG A 113 -6.56 -2.15 21.99
C ARG A 113 -7.23 -2.71 23.23
N TYR A 114 -8.00 -3.78 23.09
CA TYR A 114 -8.27 -4.66 24.22
C TYR A 114 -7.08 -5.59 24.41
N ARG A 115 -6.53 -5.65 25.62
CA ARG A 115 -5.39 -6.49 25.97
C ARG A 115 -5.81 -7.46 27.07
N VAL A 116 -5.39 -8.72 26.92
CA VAL A 116 -5.53 -9.79 27.91
C VAL A 116 -4.17 -10.41 28.16
N GLU A 117 -3.85 -10.62 29.43
CA GLU A 117 -2.61 -11.23 29.90
C GLU A 117 -2.92 -12.55 30.63
N ASP A 118 -2.40 -13.64 30.08
CA ASP A 118 -2.43 -14.98 30.66
C ASP A 118 -1.13 -15.24 31.43
N ARG A 119 -1.30 -15.46 32.73
CA ARG A 119 -0.20 -15.66 33.66
C ARG A 119 0.45 -17.04 33.52
N ASP A 120 1.78 -17.09 33.63
CA ASP A 120 2.58 -18.33 33.68
C ASP A 120 2.39 -19.26 32.45
N VAL A 121 1.96 -18.71 31.31
CA VAL A 121 1.77 -19.42 30.02
C VAL A 121 0.93 -20.70 30.18
N ARG A 122 -0.16 -20.64 30.97
CA ARG A 122 -1.01 -21.80 31.30
C ARG A 122 -1.81 -22.34 30.11
N GLY A 123 -1.75 -21.63 28.99
CA GLY A 123 -2.24 -22.03 27.68
C GLY A 123 -3.14 -20.93 27.17
N PHE A 124 -2.64 -20.17 26.20
CA PHE A 124 -3.15 -18.93 25.57
C PHE A 124 -4.69 -18.80 25.34
N TRP A 125 -5.45 -19.89 25.44
CA TRP A 125 -6.91 -19.98 25.25
C TRP A 125 -7.70 -20.28 26.54
N ARG A 126 -7.04 -20.52 27.67
CA ARG A 126 -7.68 -20.89 28.95
C ARG A 126 -7.77 -19.67 29.86
N LEU A 127 -8.73 -18.79 29.53
CA LEU A 127 -9.02 -17.61 30.33
C LEU A 127 -9.39 -18.00 31.77
N SER A 128 -8.63 -17.50 32.73
CA SER A 128 -8.87 -17.63 34.15
C SER A 128 -9.44 -16.33 34.72
N PRO A 129 -10.29 -16.37 35.76
CA PRO A 129 -10.71 -15.17 36.48
C PRO A 129 -9.56 -14.32 37.04
N SER A 130 -8.36 -14.91 37.16
CA SER A 130 -7.13 -14.24 37.60
C SER A 130 -6.43 -13.41 36.52
N ASP A 131 -6.89 -13.48 35.27
CA ASP A 131 -6.20 -12.88 34.13
C ASP A 131 -6.48 -11.38 34.05
N ARG A 132 -5.41 -10.60 33.84
CA ARG A 132 -5.54 -9.15 33.72
C ARG A 132 -6.06 -8.81 32.33
N ARG A 133 -7.12 -8.01 32.27
CA ARG A 133 -7.74 -7.60 31.01
C ARG A 133 -8.22 -6.17 31.07
N GLY A 134 -8.03 -5.44 29.98
CA GLY A 134 -8.34 -4.02 29.96
C GLY A 134 -8.12 -3.35 28.63
N MET A 135 -8.48 -2.08 28.57
CA MET A 135 -8.28 -1.23 27.38
C MET A 135 -6.90 -0.59 27.46
N VAL A 136 -6.16 -0.58 26.35
CA VAL A 136 -4.96 0.21 26.13
C VAL A 136 -5.32 1.33 25.17
N LEU A 137 -5.02 2.57 25.55
CA LEU A 137 -5.03 3.71 24.62
C LEU A 137 -3.61 4.23 24.49
N GLN A 138 -3.14 4.36 23.25
CA GLN A 138 -1.79 4.78 22.96
C GLN A 138 -1.71 5.76 21.80
N GLY A 139 -0.78 6.71 21.94
CA GLY A 139 -0.31 7.55 20.85
C GLY A 139 0.88 6.88 20.17
N ARG A 140 0.94 6.97 18.84
CA ARG A 140 1.96 6.33 18.00
C ARG A 140 2.68 7.37 17.14
N LEU A 141 3.99 7.20 17.01
CA LEU A 141 4.83 7.92 16.06
C LEU A 141 5.52 6.89 15.17
N ALA A 142 5.40 7.03 13.85
CA ALA A 142 5.93 6.07 12.90
C ALA A 142 6.79 6.76 11.85
N ILE A 143 7.92 6.13 11.54
CA ILE A 143 8.82 6.50 10.46
C ILE A 143 8.89 5.35 9.46
N GLY A 144 8.48 5.57 8.22
CA GLY A 144 8.53 4.58 7.15
C GLY A 144 9.82 4.61 6.34
N PHE A 145 10.33 3.43 6.03
CA PHE A 145 11.45 3.19 5.13
C PHE A 145 11.01 2.14 4.09
N GLY A 146 10.91 2.54 2.82
CA GLY A 146 10.40 1.68 1.75
C GLY A 146 9.69 2.51 0.69
N SER A 147 10.35 2.61 -0.49
CA SER A 147 10.04 3.36 -1.72
C SER A 147 9.23 4.66 -1.62
N SER A 148 9.42 5.47 -0.58
CA SER A 148 9.36 6.92 -0.76
C SER A 148 10.77 7.40 -1.11
N GLY A 149 11.06 7.51 -2.40
CA GLY A 149 11.99 8.57 -2.83
C GLY A 149 11.50 9.88 -2.22
N PRO A 150 12.38 10.86 -1.93
CA PRO A 150 11.92 12.15 -1.43
C PRO A 150 10.82 12.67 -2.36
N PRO A 151 9.83 13.45 -1.89
CA PRO A 151 9.03 14.23 -2.80
C PRO A 151 10.03 15.14 -3.51
N ARG A 152 10.48 14.74 -4.69
CA ARG A 152 11.21 15.65 -5.55
C ARG A 152 10.17 16.69 -5.87
N THR A 153 10.35 17.86 -5.25
CA THR A 153 9.77 19.10 -5.72
C THR A 153 9.87 19.03 -7.24
N GLY A 154 8.69 18.92 -7.87
CA GLY A 154 8.60 19.06 -9.30
C GLY A 154 9.37 20.32 -9.65
N ARG A 155 10.08 20.29 -10.79
CA ARG A 155 10.48 21.53 -11.43
C ARG A 155 9.30 22.51 -11.35
N PRO A 156 9.49 23.77 -10.93
CA PRO A 156 8.43 24.74 -10.94
C PRO A 156 7.85 24.76 -12.36
N GLY A 157 6.59 24.32 -12.53
CA GLY A 157 5.90 24.28 -13.82
C GLY A 157 5.28 22.95 -14.27
N ALA A 158 5.52 21.82 -13.59
CA ALA A 158 4.73 20.61 -13.84
C ALA A 158 3.50 20.60 -12.93
N GLU A 159 2.33 20.92 -13.49
CA GLU A 159 1.04 20.78 -12.79
C GLU A 159 0.95 19.39 -12.14
N ARG A 160 0.73 19.33 -10.81
CA ARG A 160 0.39 18.09 -10.14
C ARG A 160 -0.97 17.65 -10.70
N PHE A 161 -0.97 16.55 -11.42
CA PHE A 161 -2.19 15.92 -11.89
C PHE A 161 -2.62 14.89 -10.87
N ASP A 162 -3.77 15.14 -10.24
CA ASP A 162 -4.40 14.14 -9.38
C ASP A 162 -4.95 13.00 -10.27
N PRO A 163 -4.79 11.73 -9.87
CA PRO A 163 -5.36 10.62 -10.61
C PRO A 163 -6.89 10.76 -10.70
N PRO A 164 -7.54 10.28 -11.78
CA PRO A 164 -9.00 10.22 -11.86
C PRO A 164 -9.55 9.43 -10.67
N SER A 165 -10.73 9.81 -10.17
CA SER A 165 -11.36 9.07 -9.07
C SER A 165 -11.80 7.68 -9.54
N ASP A 166 -11.96 6.74 -8.61
CA ASP A 166 -12.47 5.40 -8.91
C ASP A 166 -13.82 5.43 -9.66
N GLY A 167 -14.67 6.42 -9.35
CA GLY A 167 -15.94 6.64 -10.04
C GLY A 167 -15.77 7.06 -11.50
N ASP A 168 -14.77 7.89 -11.80
CA ASP A 168 -14.47 8.34 -13.16
C ASP A 168 -13.90 7.18 -14.00
N ILE A 169 -13.03 6.37 -13.41
CA ILE A 169 -12.46 5.17 -14.06
C ILE A 169 -13.58 4.16 -14.35
N ALA A 170 -14.48 3.92 -13.38
CA ALA A 170 -15.60 3.00 -13.56
C ALA A 170 -16.58 3.48 -14.65
N ALA A 171 -16.88 4.78 -14.68
CA ALA A 171 -17.73 5.38 -15.70
C ALA A 171 -17.12 5.25 -17.11
N ALA A 172 -15.81 5.47 -17.24
CA ALA A 172 -15.11 5.34 -18.52
C ALA A 172 -14.92 3.88 -18.98
N ALA A 173 -14.94 2.92 -18.05
CA ALA A 173 -14.85 1.49 -18.36
C ALA A 173 -16.17 0.90 -18.87
N GLY A 174 -17.31 1.44 -18.42
CA GLY A 174 -18.65 1.01 -18.81
C GLY A 174 -19.09 1.60 -20.15
N GLY A 175 -19.00 0.83 -21.24
CA GLY A 175 -19.51 1.22 -22.55
C GLY A 175 -20.06 0.03 -23.32
N ASP A 176 -20.85 0.30 -24.36
CA ASP A 176 -21.56 -0.72 -25.17
C ASP A 176 -20.64 -1.89 -25.55
N GLY A 177 -21.12 -3.11 -25.28
CA GLY A 177 -20.46 -4.36 -25.67
C GLY A 177 -19.36 -4.91 -24.74
N VAL A 178 -19.15 -4.35 -23.54
CA VAL A 178 -18.23 -4.92 -22.52
C VAL A 178 -19.00 -5.45 -21.33
N SER A 179 -18.61 -6.63 -20.83
CA SER A 179 -19.23 -7.18 -19.62
C SER A 179 -18.93 -6.31 -18.40
N ARG A 180 -19.89 -6.18 -17.48
CA ARG A 180 -19.70 -5.45 -16.22
C ARG A 180 -18.49 -5.98 -15.44
N GLU A 181 -18.29 -7.29 -15.45
CA GLU A 181 -17.17 -7.94 -14.80
C GLU A 181 -15.82 -7.52 -15.39
N SER A 182 -15.71 -7.48 -16.73
CA SER A 182 -14.51 -7.00 -17.44
C SER A 182 -14.24 -5.52 -17.16
N ALA A 183 -15.28 -4.69 -17.06
CA ALA A 183 -15.14 -3.29 -16.68
C ALA A 183 -14.65 -3.12 -15.23
N GLU A 184 -15.22 -3.85 -14.27
CA GLU A 184 -14.78 -3.85 -12.87
C GLU A 184 -13.34 -4.37 -12.72
N LEU A 185 -12.97 -5.39 -13.49
CA LEU A 185 -11.61 -5.90 -13.54
C LEU A 185 -10.63 -4.87 -14.13
N ALA A 186 -11.02 -4.15 -15.17
CA ALA A 186 -10.20 -3.10 -15.77
C ALA A 186 -9.92 -1.97 -14.77
N VAL A 187 -10.93 -1.56 -13.99
CA VAL A 187 -10.76 -0.59 -12.90
C VAL A 187 -9.72 -1.07 -11.89
N ARG A 188 -9.83 -2.34 -11.43
CA ARG A 188 -8.87 -2.90 -10.46
C ARG A 188 -7.45 -2.98 -11.02
N VAL A 189 -7.28 -3.38 -12.28
CA VAL A 189 -5.97 -3.40 -12.96
C VAL A 189 -5.37 -1.99 -13.02
N VAL A 190 -6.17 -0.97 -13.35
CA VAL A 190 -5.73 0.42 -13.36
C VAL A 190 -5.35 0.90 -11.96
N GLN A 191 -6.15 0.59 -10.94
CA GLN A 191 -5.85 0.93 -9.54
C GLN A 191 -4.53 0.30 -9.08
N THR A 192 -4.29 -0.98 -9.40
CA THR A 192 -3.01 -1.64 -9.09
C THR A 192 -1.81 -0.94 -9.74
N ALA A 193 -1.96 -0.47 -10.98
CA ALA A 193 -0.92 0.33 -11.62
C ALA A 193 -0.73 1.68 -10.90
N LEU A 194 -1.83 2.37 -10.55
CA LEU A 194 -1.81 3.65 -9.82
C LEU A 194 -1.15 3.51 -8.43
N ASP A 195 -1.32 2.37 -7.77
CA ASP A 195 -0.65 2.09 -6.49
C ASP A 195 0.89 2.04 -6.60
N ALA A 196 1.42 1.79 -7.81
CA ALA A 196 2.84 1.84 -8.10
C ALA A 196 3.35 3.25 -8.45
N MET A 197 2.51 4.29 -8.36
CA MET A 197 2.90 5.68 -8.66
C MET A 197 4.15 6.08 -7.87
N GLY A 198 5.15 6.62 -8.56
CA GLY A 198 6.41 7.08 -7.97
C GLY A 198 7.48 5.99 -7.82
N THR A 199 7.16 4.71 -8.06
CA THR A 199 8.18 3.65 -8.04
C THR A 199 9.26 3.93 -9.11
N PRO A 200 10.56 3.78 -8.81
CA PRO A 200 11.63 4.08 -9.76
C PRO A 200 11.58 3.22 -11.02
N TYR A 201 12.13 3.77 -12.10
CA TYR A 201 12.37 2.98 -13.30
C TYR A 201 13.54 2.03 -13.08
N ARG A 202 13.35 0.76 -13.40
CA ARG A 202 14.42 -0.23 -13.42
C ARG A 202 14.27 -1.09 -14.66
N TRP A 203 15.27 -1.05 -15.55
CA TRP A 203 15.31 -1.92 -16.72
C TRP A 203 15.23 -3.38 -16.30
N GLY A 204 14.32 -4.16 -16.89
CA GLY A 204 14.09 -5.54 -16.48
C GLY A 204 13.21 -5.69 -15.24
N GLY A 205 12.91 -4.60 -14.53
CA GLY A 205 12.12 -4.61 -13.30
C GLY A 205 10.62 -4.82 -13.51
N ASN A 206 10.01 -5.58 -12.61
CA ASN A 206 8.58 -5.91 -12.59
C ASN A 206 8.04 -6.05 -11.15
N ASP A 207 8.68 -5.39 -10.18
CA ASP A 207 8.33 -5.46 -8.76
C ASP A 207 8.45 -4.06 -8.11
N GLU A 208 8.08 -3.98 -6.83
CA GLU A 208 8.04 -2.72 -6.07
C GLU A 208 9.40 -2.02 -5.89
N ASN A 209 10.53 -2.70 -6.13
CA ASN A 209 11.86 -2.09 -6.15
C ASN A 209 12.13 -1.31 -7.44
N GLY A 210 11.32 -1.52 -8.47
CA GLY A 210 11.41 -0.80 -9.73
C GLY A 210 10.76 -1.54 -10.88
N TYR A 211 10.02 -0.79 -11.69
CA TYR A 211 9.35 -1.28 -12.90
C TYR A 211 10.00 -0.69 -14.15
N ASP A 212 10.12 -1.45 -15.24
CA ASP A 212 10.16 -0.84 -16.57
C ASP A 212 8.76 -0.74 -17.18
N CYS A 213 8.66 -0.21 -18.40
CA CYS A 213 7.37 0.09 -19.02
C CYS A 213 6.46 -1.13 -19.13
N SER A 214 6.96 -2.25 -19.66
CA SER A 214 6.17 -3.47 -19.81
C SER A 214 6.10 -4.27 -18.51
N GLY A 215 7.07 -4.14 -17.61
CA GLY A 215 7.03 -4.72 -16.27
C GLY A 215 5.91 -4.15 -15.41
N LEU A 216 5.65 -2.83 -15.48
CA LEU A 216 4.51 -2.20 -14.80
C LEU A 216 3.17 -2.76 -15.29
N VAL A 217 2.99 -2.82 -16.62
CA VAL A 217 1.76 -3.33 -17.24
C VAL A 217 1.59 -4.82 -16.92
N GLN A 218 2.68 -5.60 -16.99
CA GLN A 218 2.67 -7.01 -16.63
C GLN A 218 2.29 -7.23 -15.16
N TYR A 219 2.85 -6.45 -14.24
CA TYR A 219 2.51 -6.50 -12.81
C TYR A 219 1.03 -6.17 -12.60
N ALA A 220 0.55 -5.06 -13.15
CA ALA A 220 -0.82 -4.61 -12.97
C ALA A 220 -1.85 -5.64 -13.42
N TYR A 221 -1.62 -6.33 -14.54
CA TYR A 221 -2.50 -7.42 -14.98
C TYR A 221 -2.27 -8.74 -14.21
N GLY A 222 -1.02 -9.03 -13.85
CA GLY A 222 -0.62 -10.25 -13.15
C GLY A 222 -1.25 -10.39 -11.76
N GLU A 223 -1.38 -9.29 -11.02
CA GLU A 223 -2.07 -9.26 -9.71
C GLU A 223 -3.55 -9.66 -9.80
N HIS A 224 -4.14 -9.58 -11.00
CA HIS A 224 -5.51 -10.04 -11.26
C HIS A 224 -5.57 -11.31 -12.11
N GLY A 225 -4.50 -12.10 -12.12
CA GLY A 225 -4.45 -13.42 -12.74
C GLY A 225 -4.28 -13.43 -14.26
N ILE A 226 -3.98 -12.27 -14.88
CA ILE A 226 -3.80 -12.15 -16.33
C ILE A 226 -2.32 -12.08 -16.66
N LEU A 227 -1.81 -13.15 -17.27
CA LEU A 227 -0.41 -13.25 -17.64
C LEU A 227 -0.13 -12.54 -18.96
N LEU A 228 0.65 -11.46 -18.89
CA LEU A 228 1.14 -10.77 -20.08
C LEU A 228 2.60 -11.13 -20.38
N PRO A 229 3.01 -11.18 -21.66
CA PRO A 229 4.40 -11.27 -22.07
C PRO A 229 5.25 -10.19 -21.44
N ARG A 230 6.54 -10.47 -21.24
CA ARG A 230 7.48 -9.54 -20.61
C ARG A 230 7.80 -8.32 -21.46
N VAL A 231 7.74 -8.46 -22.79
CA VAL A 231 8.25 -7.47 -23.74
C VAL A 231 7.11 -6.60 -24.27
N SER A 232 7.32 -5.27 -24.30
CA SER A 232 6.35 -4.27 -24.75
C SER A 232 5.79 -4.51 -26.15
N ARG A 233 6.62 -4.99 -27.08
CA ARG A 233 6.21 -5.35 -28.45
C ARG A 233 5.22 -6.51 -28.50
N ASP A 234 5.38 -7.48 -27.60
CA ASP A 234 4.51 -8.65 -27.56
C ASP A 234 3.19 -8.28 -26.88
N GLN A 235 3.25 -7.48 -25.81
CA GLN A 235 2.05 -6.89 -25.19
C GLN A 235 1.23 -6.07 -26.19
N ALA A 236 1.89 -5.29 -27.06
CA ALA A 236 1.24 -4.51 -28.11
C ALA A 236 0.62 -5.36 -29.25
N ARG A 237 0.75 -6.69 -29.23
CA ARG A 237 0.12 -7.61 -30.18
C ARG A 237 -1.02 -8.43 -29.57
N LEU A 238 -1.25 -8.30 -28.27
CA LEU A 238 -2.31 -9.03 -27.58
C LEU A 238 -3.67 -8.37 -27.74
N GLY A 239 -4.71 -9.15 -27.47
CA GLY A 239 -6.09 -8.67 -27.40
C GLY A 239 -6.59 -8.06 -28.70
N MET A 240 -7.64 -7.24 -28.58
CA MET A 240 -8.26 -6.57 -29.71
C MET A 240 -7.57 -5.24 -30.01
N LEU A 241 -7.38 -4.93 -31.30
CA LEU A 241 -6.92 -3.62 -31.73
C LEU A 241 -8.00 -2.57 -31.43
N VAL A 242 -7.61 -1.46 -30.80
CA VAL A 242 -8.48 -0.33 -30.50
C VAL A 242 -8.11 0.85 -31.39
N ASP A 243 -9.12 1.54 -31.91
CA ASP A 243 -8.94 2.75 -32.68
C ASP A 243 -8.17 3.80 -31.87
N ARG A 244 -7.25 4.51 -32.54
CA ARG A 244 -6.40 5.53 -31.92
C ARG A 244 -7.11 6.87 -31.72
N ARG A 245 -8.32 6.81 -31.19
CA ARG A 245 -9.18 7.93 -30.87
C ARG A 245 -9.48 7.87 -29.38
N LEU A 246 -9.47 9.01 -28.69
CA LEU A 246 -9.60 9.04 -27.24
C LEU A 246 -10.95 8.46 -26.79
N GLU A 247 -11.98 8.63 -27.62
CA GLU A 247 -13.35 8.19 -27.41
C GLU A 247 -13.50 6.67 -27.55
N ALA A 248 -12.55 6.00 -28.23
CA ALA A 248 -12.53 4.54 -28.36
C ALA A 248 -11.80 3.85 -27.20
N LEU A 249 -10.97 4.60 -26.47
CA LEU A 249 -10.16 4.08 -25.37
C LEU A 249 -11.01 3.86 -24.12
N ARG A 250 -10.72 2.78 -23.42
CA ARG A 250 -11.30 2.45 -22.12
C ARG A 250 -10.19 2.18 -21.11
N PRO A 251 -10.40 2.51 -19.81
CA PRO A 251 -9.44 2.18 -18.77
C PRO A 251 -9.01 0.71 -18.86
N GLY A 252 -7.72 0.47 -18.68
CA GLY A 252 -7.12 -0.84 -18.89
C GLY A 252 -6.60 -1.07 -20.32
N ASP A 253 -6.96 -0.28 -21.32
CA ASP A 253 -6.36 -0.44 -22.66
C ASP A 253 -4.83 -0.20 -22.59
N ILE A 254 -4.05 -1.09 -23.20
CA ILE A 254 -2.60 -0.95 -23.32
C ILE A 254 -2.30 -0.01 -24.47
N LEU A 255 -1.60 1.08 -24.19
CA LEU A 255 -1.13 2.04 -25.19
C LEU A 255 0.32 1.74 -25.56
N ALA A 256 0.60 1.58 -26.84
CA ALA A 256 1.94 1.30 -27.35
C ALA A 256 2.54 2.53 -28.06
N PHE A 257 3.80 2.83 -27.78
CA PHE A 257 4.51 4.00 -28.29
C PHE A 257 5.86 3.65 -28.92
N SER A 258 6.33 4.51 -29.82
CA SER A 258 7.65 4.42 -30.46
C SER A 258 8.54 5.60 -30.08
N ALA A 259 9.52 5.38 -29.19
CA ALA A 259 10.44 6.43 -28.78
C ALA A 259 11.40 6.84 -29.92
N SER A 260 11.86 5.88 -30.72
CA SER A 260 12.83 6.03 -31.80
C SER A 260 12.22 6.13 -33.21
N GLY A 261 10.89 6.03 -33.34
CA GLY A 261 10.18 6.06 -34.63
C GLY A 261 10.12 4.73 -35.37
N ASN A 262 10.81 3.68 -34.90
CA ASN A 262 10.81 2.35 -35.49
C ASN A 262 10.24 1.30 -34.53
N GLY A 263 8.98 0.92 -34.75
CA GLY A 263 8.30 -0.12 -33.99
C GLY A 263 8.00 0.26 -32.53
N VAL A 264 7.32 -0.64 -31.81
CA VAL A 264 6.97 -0.44 -30.40
C VAL A 264 8.23 -0.54 -29.54
N SER A 265 8.44 0.45 -28.67
CA SER A 265 9.55 0.50 -27.72
C SER A 265 9.11 0.84 -26.29
N HIS A 266 7.87 1.29 -26.11
CA HIS A 266 7.33 1.72 -24.83
C HIS A 266 5.85 1.38 -24.75
N VAL A 267 5.35 1.08 -23.55
CA VAL A 267 3.92 0.84 -23.27
C VAL A 267 3.47 1.59 -22.01
N GLY A 268 2.18 1.86 -21.95
CA GLY A 268 1.49 2.39 -20.77
C GLY A 268 0.06 1.86 -20.70
N LEU A 269 -0.59 2.08 -19.58
CA LEU A 269 -1.97 1.64 -19.33
C LEU A 269 -2.89 2.85 -19.31
N TYR A 270 -3.91 2.87 -20.15
CA TYR A 270 -4.89 3.96 -20.17
C TYR A 270 -5.72 3.97 -18.90
N VAL A 271 -5.92 5.15 -18.31
CA VAL A 271 -6.66 5.32 -17.06
C VAL A 271 -8.00 6.05 -17.23
N GLY A 272 -8.17 6.78 -18.33
CA GLY A 272 -9.34 7.64 -18.58
C GLY A 272 -8.94 9.05 -18.98
N ASP A 273 -9.88 9.81 -19.56
CA ASP A 273 -9.74 11.24 -19.89
C ASP A 273 -8.45 11.63 -20.62
N GLY A 274 -8.04 10.80 -21.60
CA GLY A 274 -6.81 11.04 -22.36
C GLY A 274 -5.54 10.86 -21.53
N THR A 275 -5.61 10.24 -20.36
CA THR A 275 -4.47 10.01 -19.46
C THR A 275 -4.08 8.54 -19.42
N PHE A 276 -2.80 8.29 -19.22
CA PHE A 276 -2.28 6.95 -19.03
C PHE A 276 -1.16 6.92 -17.99
N ILE A 277 -1.02 5.80 -17.32
CA ILE A 277 0.07 5.51 -16.39
C ILE A 277 1.16 4.70 -17.09
N HIS A 278 2.42 5.02 -16.82
CA HIS A 278 3.56 4.29 -17.37
C HIS A 278 4.80 4.43 -16.48
N SER A 279 5.77 3.52 -16.62
CA SER A 279 7.11 3.68 -16.03
C SER A 279 8.04 4.40 -17.01
N ALA A 280 8.23 5.71 -16.83
CA ALA A 280 9.17 6.53 -17.59
C ALA A 280 10.56 6.51 -16.92
N SER A 281 11.58 7.09 -17.56
CA SER A 281 12.92 7.22 -16.95
C SER A 281 12.92 7.92 -15.57
N SER A 282 11.92 8.74 -15.27
CA SER A 282 11.72 9.37 -13.95
C SER A 282 10.90 8.53 -12.95
N GLY A 283 10.58 7.28 -13.29
CA GLY A 283 9.70 6.40 -12.52
C GLY A 283 8.27 6.32 -13.04
N VAL A 284 7.44 5.60 -12.29
CA VAL A 284 6.02 5.42 -12.58
C VAL A 284 5.27 6.73 -12.36
N ARG A 285 4.55 7.20 -13.39
CA ARG A 285 3.84 8.48 -13.39
C ARG A 285 2.66 8.48 -14.36
N LEU A 286 1.84 9.54 -14.29
CA LEU A 286 0.80 9.84 -15.27
C LEU A 286 1.33 10.78 -16.36
N SER A 287 0.86 10.55 -17.59
CA SER A 287 1.08 11.42 -18.76
C SER A 287 -0.21 11.54 -19.55
N ARG A 288 -0.36 12.64 -20.31
CA ARG A 288 -1.57 12.91 -21.11
C ARG A 288 -1.35 12.64 -22.60
N LEU A 289 -2.44 12.43 -23.32
CA LEU A 289 -2.54 12.32 -24.78
C LEU A 289 -3.28 13.52 -25.35
N THR A 290 -2.94 14.72 -24.87
CA THR A 290 -3.55 15.97 -25.35
C THR A 290 -2.58 16.76 -26.23
N ALA A 291 -3.12 17.43 -27.26
CA ALA A 291 -2.35 18.30 -28.12
C ALA A 291 -2.05 19.67 -27.48
N SER A 292 -2.75 20.05 -26.40
CA SER A 292 -2.51 21.31 -25.70
C SER A 292 -1.26 21.28 -24.82
N ASP A 293 -0.92 20.11 -24.25
CA ASP A 293 0.26 19.88 -23.42
C ASP A 293 1.50 19.56 -24.28
N PRO A 294 2.65 20.25 -24.10
CA PRO A 294 3.89 19.91 -24.81
C PRO A 294 4.33 18.44 -24.65
N GLU A 295 4.20 17.86 -23.45
CA GLU A 295 4.52 16.45 -23.25
C GLU A 295 3.49 15.55 -23.94
N GLY A 296 2.20 15.86 -23.79
CA GLY A 296 1.14 15.12 -24.46
C GLY A 296 1.22 15.14 -25.98
N ARG A 297 1.67 16.24 -26.60
CA ARG A 297 1.96 16.28 -28.05
C ARG A 297 3.03 15.26 -28.43
N TRP A 298 4.09 15.15 -27.62
CA TRP A 298 5.17 14.20 -27.86
C TRP A 298 4.66 12.75 -27.80
N TRP A 299 3.81 12.44 -26.82
CA TRP A 299 3.17 11.12 -26.71
C TRP A 299 2.21 10.83 -27.86
N ARG A 300 1.35 11.78 -28.25
CA ARG A 300 0.43 11.58 -29.38
C ARG A 300 1.15 11.32 -30.69
N GLN A 301 2.26 12.01 -30.96
CA GLN A 301 3.06 11.81 -32.18
C GLN A 301 3.70 10.41 -32.24
N ARG A 302 3.97 9.82 -31.07
CA ARG A 302 4.65 8.51 -30.95
C ARG A 302 3.69 7.37 -30.63
N TRP A 303 2.42 7.66 -30.44
CA TRP A 303 1.41 6.64 -30.19
C TRP A 303 1.27 5.78 -31.45
N VAL A 304 1.53 4.48 -31.33
CA VAL A 304 1.53 3.53 -32.44
C VAL A 304 0.18 2.86 -32.58
N GLU A 305 -0.34 2.32 -31.46
CA GLU A 305 -1.58 1.54 -31.40
C GLU A 305 -2.09 1.42 -29.96
N ALA A 306 -3.31 0.92 -29.79
CA ALA A 306 -3.90 0.57 -28.50
C ALA A 306 -4.48 -0.84 -28.56
N ARG A 307 -4.38 -1.59 -27.44
CA ARG A 307 -4.83 -2.97 -27.32
C ARG A 307 -5.75 -3.14 -26.12
N ARG A 308 -6.92 -3.75 -26.35
CA ARG A 308 -7.88 -4.12 -25.30
C ARG A 308 -7.74 -5.57 -24.95
N ILE A 309 -7.39 -5.84 -23.69
CA ILE A 309 -7.25 -7.20 -23.16
C ILE A 309 -8.58 -7.71 -22.56
N LEU A 310 -9.36 -6.83 -21.94
CA LEU A 310 -10.58 -7.15 -21.21
C LEU A 310 -11.81 -6.79 -22.07
N ASN A 311 -12.65 -7.78 -22.39
CA ASN A 311 -13.89 -7.60 -23.15
C ASN A 311 -15.11 -8.18 -22.43
#